data_AF-A0A256ZA21-F1
#
_entry.id   AF-A0A256ZA21-F1
#
_cell.length_a   1.000
_cell.length_b   1.000
_cell.length_c   1.000
_cell.angle_alpha   90.00
_cell.angle_beta   90.00
_cell.angle_gamma   90.00
#
_symmetry.space_group_name_H-M   'P 1'
#
loop_
_entity.id
_entity.type
_entity.pdbx_description
1 polymer ?
#
loop_
_entity_poly.entity_id
_entity_poly.type
_entity_poly.pdbx_seq_one_letter_code
_entity_poly.pdbx_strand_id
1 'polypeptide(L)'
;IRVDRRRGHVDVSLKRVNPSEQRRKVLEWKRAQRAEKILEMAAKSIGKTLDKAYDEVGWRLEDFYGEMYAAFEEAAYKGEEALREAGISEEWIKPLMEEIRKHIIIKRVKIQGILTLISYSPDGVERIKRVLTEPIEGIERDKETTIRVYVVGAPRYRVEVTSTDYKKAERVLRQYVDGVSKVSKSLDVLFSFTRERTR
;
A
#
# COMPACT_ATOMS: atom_id res chain seq x y z
N ILE A 1 -6.30 -37.62 -10.44
CA ILE A 1 -6.63 -38.98 -9.95
C ILE A 1 -5.44 -39.90 -10.09
N ARG A 2 -4.80 -39.93 -11.26
CA ARG A 2 -3.60 -40.73 -11.51
C ARG A 2 -2.65 -39.93 -12.40
N VAL A 3 -1.35 -40.06 -12.14
CA VAL A 3 -0.29 -39.51 -12.99
C VAL A 3 0.63 -40.66 -13.37
N ASP A 4 0.68 -41.01 -14.66
CA ASP A 4 1.65 -41.96 -15.19
C ASP A 4 2.84 -41.19 -15.77
N ARG A 5 3.91 -41.08 -14.99
CA ARG A 5 5.12 -40.32 -15.37
C ARG A 5 5.90 -40.96 -16.53
N ARG A 6 5.77 -42.27 -16.77
CA ARG A 6 6.49 -42.95 -17.87
C ARG A 6 5.81 -42.72 -19.21
N ARG A 7 4.48 -42.64 -19.21
CA ARG A 7 3.66 -42.40 -20.42
C ARG A 7 3.25 -40.94 -20.60
N GLY A 8 3.45 -40.09 -19.59
CA GLY A 8 3.00 -38.69 -19.60
C GLY A 8 1.48 -38.53 -19.51
N HIS A 9 0.75 -39.57 -19.08
CA HIS A 9 -0.71 -39.54 -18.99
C HIS A 9 -1.17 -38.99 -17.65
N VAL A 10 -2.16 -38.10 -17.67
CA VAL A 10 -2.76 -37.49 -16.47
C VAL A 10 -4.28 -37.64 -16.51
N ASP A 11 -4.83 -38.39 -15.56
CA ASP A 11 -6.27 -38.60 -15.43
C ASP A 11 -6.85 -37.61 -14.40
N VAL A 12 -7.77 -36.76 -14.86
CA VAL A 12 -8.50 -35.77 -14.05
C VAL A 12 -9.99 -36.11 -13.96
N SER A 13 -10.67 -35.66 -12.91
CA SER A 13 -12.13 -35.82 -12.78
C SER A 13 -12.77 -34.59 -12.20
N LEU A 14 -13.77 -34.08 -12.91
CA LEU A 14 -14.59 -32.96 -12.48
C LEU A 14 -15.53 -33.34 -11.32
N LYS A 15 -16.03 -34.59 -11.28
CA LYS A 15 -16.98 -35.05 -10.26
C LYS A 15 -16.40 -35.09 -8.86
N ARG A 16 -15.07 -35.20 -8.73
CA ARG A 16 -14.38 -35.29 -7.44
C ARG A 16 -13.95 -33.94 -6.87
N VAL A 17 -14.24 -32.83 -7.56
CA VAL A 17 -13.88 -31.49 -7.12
C VAL A 17 -15.00 -30.91 -6.26
N ASN A 18 -14.70 -30.57 -5.01
CA ASN A 18 -15.68 -29.90 -4.15
C ASN A 18 -15.82 -28.41 -4.53
N PRO A 19 -17.02 -27.80 -4.47
CA PRO A 19 -17.21 -26.36 -4.66
C PRO A 19 -16.21 -25.43 -3.94
N SER A 20 -15.75 -25.79 -2.72
CA SER A 20 -14.73 -25.00 -2.01
C SER A 20 -13.37 -25.02 -2.72
N GLU A 21 -12.93 -26.19 -3.15
CA GLU A 21 -11.67 -26.39 -3.88
C GLU A 21 -11.71 -25.72 -5.25
N GLN A 22 -12.85 -25.82 -5.94
CA GLN A 22 -13.08 -25.14 -7.20
C GLN A 22 -12.92 -23.62 -7.03
N ARG A 23 -13.58 -23.02 -6.04
CA ARG A 23 -13.47 -21.58 -5.77
C ARG A 23 -12.03 -21.16 -5.43
N ARG A 24 -11.33 -21.93 -4.59
CA ARG A 24 -9.93 -21.67 -4.24
C ARG A 24 -9.03 -21.73 -5.47
N LYS A 25 -9.13 -22.78 -6.28
CA LYS A 25 -8.28 -22.94 -7.47
C LYS A 25 -8.59 -21.90 -8.55
N VAL A 26 -9.85 -21.49 -8.71
CA VAL A 26 -10.22 -20.39 -9.61
C VAL A 26 -9.62 -19.06 -9.15
N LEU A 27 -9.58 -18.80 -7.84
CA LEU A 27 -8.94 -17.59 -7.29
C LEU A 27 -7.43 -17.60 -7.53
N GLU A 28 -6.78 -18.72 -7.20
CA GLU A 28 -5.34 -18.94 -7.43
C GLU A 28 -4.98 -18.79 -8.91
N TRP A 29 -5.76 -19.41 -9.82
CA TRP A 29 -5.56 -19.27 -11.26
C TRP A 29 -5.69 -17.82 -11.73
N LYS A 30 -6.70 -17.08 -11.24
CA LYS A 30 -6.85 -15.64 -11.56
C LYS A 30 -5.69 -14.79 -11.04
N ARG A 31 -5.12 -15.13 -9.88
CA ARG A 31 -3.95 -14.45 -9.33
C ARG A 31 -2.70 -14.75 -10.16
N ALA A 32 -2.48 -16.02 -10.52
CA ALA A 32 -1.40 -16.44 -11.41
C ALA A 32 -1.46 -15.73 -12.77
N GLN A 33 -2.63 -15.68 -13.42
CA GLN A 33 -2.80 -14.96 -14.69
C GLN A 33 -2.49 -13.47 -14.59
N ARG A 34 -2.83 -12.84 -13.46
CA ARG A 34 -2.49 -11.42 -13.24
C ARG A 34 -0.99 -11.24 -13.04
N ALA A 35 -0.36 -12.12 -12.27
CA ALA A 35 1.08 -12.08 -12.05
C ALA A 35 1.83 -12.28 -13.38
N GLU A 36 1.45 -13.29 -14.15
CA GLU A 36 1.98 -13.54 -15.49
C GLU A 36 1.84 -12.30 -16.40
N LYS A 37 0.69 -11.62 -16.35
CA LYS A 37 0.49 -10.42 -17.16
C LYS A 37 1.39 -9.26 -16.75
N ILE A 38 1.58 -9.06 -15.44
CA ILE A 38 2.51 -8.04 -14.90
C ILE A 38 3.95 -8.37 -15.33
N LEU A 39 4.35 -9.63 -15.22
CA LEU A 39 5.66 -10.11 -15.63
C LEU A 39 5.88 -9.91 -17.14
N GLU A 40 4.88 -10.22 -17.96
CA GLU A 40 4.91 -10.01 -19.41
C GLU A 40 5.10 -8.53 -19.76
N MET A 41 4.39 -7.62 -19.07
CA MET A 41 4.52 -6.18 -19.29
C MET A 41 5.91 -5.66 -18.87
N ALA A 42 6.41 -6.11 -17.71
CA ALA A 42 7.76 -5.77 -17.26
C ALA A 42 8.83 -6.27 -18.24
N ALA A 43 8.70 -7.51 -18.73
CA ALA A 43 9.61 -8.08 -19.71
C ALA A 43 9.63 -7.29 -21.03
N LYS A 44 8.44 -6.90 -21.52
CA LYS A 44 8.32 -6.06 -22.73
C LYS A 44 9.00 -4.72 -22.58
N SER A 45 8.95 -4.11 -21.40
CA SER A 45 9.58 -2.81 -21.16
C SER A 45 11.11 -2.85 -21.27
N ILE A 46 11.72 -4.02 -21.00
CA ILE A 46 13.17 -4.25 -21.14
C ILE A 46 13.54 -5.10 -22.38
N GLY A 47 12.59 -5.32 -23.30
CA GLY A 47 12.83 -6.06 -24.54
C GLY A 47 13.08 -7.56 -24.37
N LYS A 48 12.67 -8.16 -23.25
CA LYS A 48 12.79 -9.60 -22.99
C LYS A 48 11.47 -10.35 -23.28
N THR A 49 11.57 -11.65 -23.56
CA THR A 49 10.41 -12.53 -23.75
C THR A 49 9.84 -12.98 -22.41
N LEU A 50 8.59 -13.46 -22.42
CA LEU A 50 7.94 -14.01 -21.22
C LEU A 50 8.69 -15.22 -20.66
N ASP A 51 9.19 -16.11 -21.53
CA ASP A 51 9.95 -17.29 -21.10
C ASP A 51 11.21 -16.91 -20.30
N LYS A 52 11.98 -15.93 -20.81
CA LYS A 52 13.14 -15.39 -20.08
C LYS A 52 12.74 -14.73 -18.76
N ALA A 53 11.58 -14.09 -18.73
CA ALA A 53 11.06 -13.49 -17.50
C ALA A 53 10.73 -14.56 -16.45
N TYR A 54 10.19 -15.71 -16.85
CA TYR A 54 9.98 -16.85 -15.95
C TYR A 54 11.31 -17.42 -15.45
N ASP A 55 12.26 -17.65 -16.36
CA ASP A 55 13.58 -18.22 -16.03
C ASP A 55 14.40 -17.32 -15.08
N GLU A 56 14.35 -16.01 -15.29
CA GLU A 56 15.14 -15.05 -14.52
C GLU A 56 14.43 -14.54 -13.26
N VAL A 57 13.10 -14.53 -13.23
CA VAL A 57 12.32 -13.90 -12.15
C VAL A 57 11.21 -14.82 -11.66
N GLY A 58 10.36 -15.31 -12.56
CA GLY A 58 9.12 -16.00 -12.20
C GLY A 58 9.32 -17.17 -11.25
N TRP A 59 10.21 -18.12 -11.59
CA TRP A 59 10.49 -19.29 -10.76
C TRP A 59 11.10 -18.92 -9.41
N ARG A 60 11.99 -17.92 -9.36
CA ARG A 60 12.61 -17.46 -8.11
C ARG A 60 11.58 -16.87 -7.16
N LEU A 61 10.64 -16.08 -7.68
CA LEU A 61 9.56 -15.51 -6.87
C LEU A 61 8.62 -16.59 -6.35
N GLU A 62 8.30 -17.57 -7.19
CA GLU A 62 7.45 -18.69 -6.79
C GLU A 62 8.13 -19.59 -5.75
N ASP A 63 9.43 -19.87 -5.88
CA ASP A 63 10.19 -20.64 -4.90
C ASP A 63 10.29 -19.94 -3.53
N PHE A 64 10.46 -18.61 -3.52
CA PHE A 64 10.64 -17.85 -2.29
C PHE A 64 9.31 -17.53 -1.58
N TYR A 65 8.28 -17.10 -2.32
CA TYR A 65 7.00 -16.64 -1.77
C TYR A 65 5.87 -17.68 -1.91
N GLY A 66 6.10 -18.78 -2.62
CA GLY A 66 5.11 -19.81 -2.94
C GLY A 66 4.17 -19.45 -4.10
N GLU A 67 3.96 -18.15 -4.35
CA GLU A 67 3.13 -17.64 -5.45
C GLU A 67 3.72 -16.31 -5.95
N MET A 68 3.87 -16.16 -7.27
CA MET A 68 4.37 -14.92 -7.87
C MET A 68 3.51 -13.69 -7.54
N TYR A 69 2.18 -13.84 -7.49
CA TYR A 69 1.29 -12.73 -7.11
C TYR A 69 1.50 -12.29 -5.66
N ALA A 70 1.77 -13.22 -4.74
CA ALA A 70 2.09 -12.89 -3.35
C ALA A 70 3.41 -12.12 -3.25
N ALA A 71 4.42 -12.50 -4.05
CA ALA A 71 5.67 -11.74 -4.14
C ALA A 71 5.43 -10.29 -4.61
N PHE A 72 4.53 -10.08 -5.57
CA PHE A 72 4.19 -8.75 -6.05
C PHE A 72 3.37 -7.93 -5.03
N GLU A 73 2.49 -8.57 -4.24
CA GLU A 73 1.82 -7.93 -3.12
C GLU A 73 2.83 -7.46 -2.07
N GLU A 74 3.81 -8.30 -1.74
CA GLU A 74 4.88 -7.95 -0.80
C GLU A 74 5.79 -6.84 -1.34
N ALA A 75 6.16 -6.91 -2.63
CA ALA A 75 6.93 -5.87 -3.30
C ALA A 75 6.17 -4.54 -3.40
N ALA A 76 4.85 -4.57 -3.58
CA ALA A 76 4.04 -3.35 -3.51
C ALA A 76 4.13 -2.73 -2.10
N TYR A 77 4.15 -3.55 -1.05
CA TYR A 77 4.15 -3.14 0.35
C TYR A 77 5.52 -2.65 0.84
N LYS A 78 6.56 -3.49 0.76
CA LYS A 78 7.93 -3.18 1.22
C LYS A 78 8.74 -2.37 0.21
N GLY A 79 8.36 -2.42 -1.07
CA GLY A 79 9.12 -1.82 -2.17
C GLY A 79 10.17 -2.78 -2.75
N GLU A 80 11.19 -2.21 -3.37
CA GLU A 80 12.24 -2.94 -4.10
C GLU A 80 13.01 -3.96 -3.23
N GLU A 81 13.09 -3.73 -1.92
CA GLU A 81 13.76 -4.61 -0.97
C GLU A 81 13.20 -6.04 -1.01
N ALA A 82 11.88 -6.22 -1.15
CA ALA A 82 11.27 -7.55 -1.19
C ALA A 82 11.66 -8.37 -2.43
N LEU A 83 11.93 -7.69 -3.57
CA LEU A 83 12.41 -8.34 -4.79
C LEU A 83 13.91 -8.68 -4.68
N ARG A 84 14.66 -7.81 -4.00
CA ARG A 84 16.10 -7.98 -3.76
C ARG A 84 16.37 -9.14 -2.79
N GLU A 85 15.54 -9.29 -1.76
CA GLU A 85 15.56 -10.44 -0.82
C GLU A 85 15.32 -11.77 -1.54
N ALA A 86 14.49 -11.78 -2.59
CA ALA A 86 14.25 -12.95 -3.44
C ALA A 86 15.35 -13.19 -4.49
N GLY A 87 16.43 -12.41 -4.48
CA GLY A 87 17.58 -12.60 -5.38
C GLY A 87 17.33 -12.16 -6.83
N ILE A 88 16.39 -11.23 -7.07
CA ILE A 88 16.13 -10.69 -8.41
C ILE A 88 17.20 -9.67 -8.79
N SER A 89 17.66 -9.74 -10.04
CA SER A 89 18.62 -8.77 -10.61
C SER A 89 18.04 -7.36 -10.70
N GLU A 90 18.87 -6.34 -10.49
CA GLU A 90 18.43 -4.93 -10.53
C GLU A 90 17.84 -4.47 -11.87
N GLU A 91 18.25 -5.11 -12.96
CA GLU A 91 17.66 -4.88 -14.29
C GLU A 91 16.13 -5.07 -14.28
N TRP A 92 15.64 -6.02 -13.47
CA TRP A 92 14.22 -6.36 -13.39
C TRP A 92 13.46 -5.60 -12.31
N ILE A 93 14.15 -5.18 -11.25
CA ILE A 93 13.51 -4.60 -10.06
C ILE A 93 12.74 -3.32 -10.42
N LYS A 94 13.35 -2.37 -11.12
CA LYS A 94 12.69 -1.11 -11.49
C LYS A 94 11.49 -1.31 -12.43
N PRO A 95 11.62 -2.04 -13.55
CA PRO A 95 10.47 -2.34 -14.43
C PRO A 95 9.33 -3.06 -13.72
N LEU A 96 9.65 -4.08 -12.89
CA LEU A 96 8.64 -4.81 -12.14
C LEU A 96 7.92 -3.90 -11.17
N MET A 97 8.66 -3.08 -10.41
CA MET A 97 8.04 -2.17 -9.44
C MET A 97 7.13 -1.14 -10.08
N GLU A 98 7.45 -0.67 -11.29
CA GLU A 98 6.58 0.23 -12.03
C GLU A 98 5.25 -0.45 -12.39
N GLU A 99 5.31 -1.67 -12.93
CA GLU A 99 4.11 -2.42 -13.32
C GLU A 99 3.29 -2.91 -12.12
N ILE A 100 3.97 -3.32 -11.04
CA ILE A 100 3.35 -3.70 -9.77
C ILE A 100 2.57 -2.53 -9.19
N ARG A 101 3.14 -1.31 -9.16
CA ARG A 101 2.44 -0.11 -8.64
C ARG A 101 1.21 0.27 -9.47
N LYS A 102 1.21 0.01 -10.78
CA LYS A 102 0.06 0.27 -11.66
C LYS A 102 -1.06 -0.74 -11.44
N HIS A 103 -0.73 -2.01 -11.22
CA HIS A 103 -1.71 -3.10 -11.23
C HIS A 103 -2.12 -3.61 -9.84
N ILE A 104 -1.28 -3.41 -8.81
CA ILE A 104 -1.55 -3.85 -7.44
C ILE A 104 -1.92 -2.65 -6.56
N ILE A 105 -3.21 -2.54 -6.28
CA ILE A 105 -3.74 -1.50 -5.41
C ILE A 105 -3.69 -2.01 -3.96
N ILE A 106 -2.77 -1.46 -3.17
CA ILE A 106 -2.78 -1.67 -1.73
C ILE A 106 -4.02 -0.98 -1.17
N LYS A 107 -4.90 -1.76 -0.54
CA LYS A 107 -6.06 -1.22 0.15
C LYS A 107 -5.59 -0.40 1.35
N ARG A 108 -5.59 0.92 1.20
CA ARG A 108 -5.29 1.84 2.28
C ARG A 108 -6.58 2.36 2.89
N VAL A 109 -6.58 2.46 4.20
CA VAL A 109 -7.63 3.10 4.98
C VAL A 109 -7.31 4.58 5.09
N LYS A 110 -8.32 5.42 4.84
CA LYS A 110 -8.23 6.87 4.99
C LYS A 110 -9.15 7.34 6.11
N ILE A 111 -8.58 8.06 7.08
CA ILE A 111 -9.33 8.72 8.16
C ILE A 111 -9.16 10.23 7.99
N GLN A 112 -10.26 10.95 8.12
CA GLN A 112 -10.31 12.40 7.93
C GLN A 112 -10.87 13.11 9.17
N GLY A 113 -10.39 14.32 9.39
CA GLY A 113 -10.87 15.20 10.42
C GLY A 113 -10.67 16.67 10.04
N ILE A 114 -11.50 17.53 10.61
CA ILE A 114 -11.47 18.97 10.38
C ILE A 114 -10.97 19.65 11.64
N LEU A 115 -9.94 20.45 11.49
CA LEU A 115 -9.36 21.34 12.48
C LEU A 115 -9.90 22.74 12.20
N THR A 116 -10.45 23.39 13.21
CA THR A 116 -10.80 24.81 13.15
C THR A 116 -9.77 25.57 13.96
N LEU A 117 -9.00 26.42 13.30
CA LEU A 117 -7.92 27.20 13.89
C LEU A 117 -8.18 28.69 13.67
N ILE A 118 -8.21 29.46 14.75
CA ILE A 118 -8.39 30.93 14.71
C ILE A 118 -7.31 31.57 15.56
N SER A 119 -6.58 32.52 14.99
CA SER A 119 -5.64 33.37 15.71
C SER A 119 -6.02 34.83 15.47
N TYR A 120 -6.10 35.61 16.54
CA TYR A 120 -6.38 37.06 16.47
C TYR A 120 -5.11 37.91 16.42
N SER A 121 -3.96 37.26 16.36
CA SER A 121 -2.67 37.92 16.43
C SER A 121 -2.24 38.50 15.09
N PRO A 122 -1.39 39.55 15.08
CA PRO A 122 -0.86 40.15 13.85
C PRO A 122 -0.11 39.15 12.95
N ASP A 123 0.51 38.13 13.54
CA ASP A 123 1.26 37.03 12.92
C ASP A 123 0.44 35.72 12.85
N GLY A 124 -0.89 35.80 12.89
CA GLY A 124 -1.76 34.63 13.02
C GLY A 124 -1.58 33.55 11.95
N VAL A 125 -1.26 33.93 10.71
CA VAL A 125 -0.98 32.96 9.62
C VAL A 125 0.27 32.12 9.93
N GLU A 126 1.33 32.76 10.43
CA GLU A 126 2.58 32.08 10.76
C GLU A 126 2.40 31.15 11.96
N ARG A 127 1.65 31.60 12.97
CA ARG A 127 1.26 30.77 14.11
C ARG A 127 0.45 29.55 13.69
N ILE A 128 -0.54 29.71 12.81
CA ILE A 128 -1.34 28.59 12.29
C ILE A 128 -0.47 27.60 11.51
N LYS A 129 0.47 28.07 10.68
CA LYS A 129 1.41 27.18 9.98
C LYS A 129 2.20 26.34 10.97
N ARG A 130 2.79 26.96 11.99
CA ARG A 130 3.55 26.25 13.03
C ARG A 130 2.70 25.23 13.78
N VAL A 131 1.49 25.59 14.18
CA VAL A 131 0.52 24.69 14.82
C VAL A 131 0.23 23.46 13.95
N LEU A 132 0.20 23.61 12.63
CA LEU A 132 -0.08 22.50 11.71
C LEU A 132 1.17 21.68 11.37
N THR A 133 2.36 22.27 11.31
CA THR A 133 3.61 21.62 10.86
C THR A 133 4.41 20.99 12.00
N GLU A 134 4.58 21.66 13.14
CA GLU A 134 5.40 21.15 14.26
C GLU A 134 4.93 19.77 14.75
N PRO A 135 3.62 19.49 14.92
CA PRO A 135 3.17 18.17 15.35
C PRO A 135 3.41 17.07 14.31
N ILE A 136 3.61 17.40 13.03
CA ILE A 136 3.92 16.40 11.99
C ILE A 136 5.35 15.89 12.15
N GLU A 137 6.29 16.78 12.50
CA GLU A 137 7.71 16.45 12.64
C GLU A 137 7.97 15.55 13.85
N GLY A 138 7.19 15.70 14.92
CA GLY A 138 7.32 14.89 16.14
C GLY A 138 6.66 13.52 16.10
N ILE A 139 6.04 13.12 14.99
CA ILE A 139 5.36 11.81 14.87
C ILE A 139 6.25 10.85 14.07
N GLU A 140 6.76 9.83 14.76
CA GLU A 140 7.34 8.67 14.10
C GLU A 140 6.27 7.97 13.25
N ARG A 141 6.54 7.84 11.96
CA ARG A 141 5.64 7.22 10.99
C ARG A 141 6.37 6.17 10.17
N ASP A 142 5.73 5.02 10.01
CA ASP A 142 6.15 4.00 9.03
C ASP A 142 6.06 4.58 7.61
N LYS A 143 6.85 4.03 6.66
CA LYS A 143 6.76 4.39 5.22
C LYS A 143 5.33 4.28 4.65
N GLU A 144 4.47 3.50 5.30
CA GLU A 144 3.08 3.25 4.91
C GLU A 144 2.07 4.29 5.40
N THR A 145 2.41 5.08 6.43
CA THR A 145 1.46 6.02 7.03
C THR A 145 1.78 7.44 6.59
N THR A 146 0.84 8.06 5.86
CA THR A 146 0.98 9.42 5.35
C THR A 146 -0.03 10.33 6.01
N ILE A 147 0.44 11.46 6.54
CA ILE A 147 -0.38 12.56 7.06
C ILE A 147 -0.37 13.66 6.03
N ARG A 148 -1.55 14.10 5.59
CA ARG A 148 -1.72 15.27 4.72
C ARG A 148 -2.60 16.28 5.43
N VAL A 149 -2.16 17.52 5.42
CA VAL A 149 -2.90 18.64 5.98
C VAL A 149 -3.04 19.69 4.90
N TYR A 150 -4.27 20.12 4.66
CA TYR A 150 -4.55 21.13 3.64
C TYR A 150 -5.70 22.03 4.09
N VAL A 151 -5.70 23.25 3.55
CA VAL A 151 -6.74 24.22 3.81
C VAL A 151 -8.01 23.83 3.03
N VAL A 152 -9.15 23.79 3.74
CA VAL A 152 -10.47 23.66 3.09
C VAL A 152 -11.02 25.06 2.81
N GLY A 153 -10.80 25.97 3.75
CA GLY A 153 -11.13 27.39 3.67
C GLY A 153 -11.10 27.94 5.10
N ALA A 154 -10.48 29.10 5.31
CA ALA A 154 -10.33 29.66 6.65
C ALA A 154 -11.71 29.80 7.35
N PRO A 155 -11.84 29.41 8.64
CA PRO A 155 -10.82 28.92 9.57
C PRO A 155 -10.62 27.39 9.60
N ARG A 156 -11.09 26.65 8.59
CA ARG A 156 -11.14 25.18 8.54
C ARG A 156 -9.98 24.58 7.72
N TYR A 157 -9.29 23.63 8.35
CA TYR A 157 -8.18 22.86 7.81
C TYR A 157 -8.53 21.37 7.91
N ARG A 158 -8.23 20.58 6.88
CA ARG A 158 -8.49 19.14 6.91
C ARG A 158 -7.18 18.42 7.16
N VAL A 159 -7.22 17.48 8.11
CA VAL A 159 -6.20 16.48 8.31
C VAL A 159 -6.69 15.15 7.75
N GLU A 160 -5.82 14.51 6.99
CA GLU A 160 -6.05 13.22 6.36
C GLU A 160 -4.90 12.29 6.72
N VAL A 161 -5.23 11.17 7.37
CA VAL A 161 -4.28 10.11 7.69
C VAL A 161 -4.62 8.90 6.84
N THR A 162 -3.66 8.48 6.02
CA THR A 162 -3.76 7.28 5.19
C THR A 162 -2.80 6.22 5.73
N SER A 163 -3.29 5.03 6.04
CA SER A 163 -2.48 3.90 6.52
C SER A 163 -3.03 2.57 6.00
N THR A 164 -2.29 1.49 6.19
CA THR A 164 -2.69 0.11 5.85
C THR A 164 -3.66 -0.47 6.89
N ASP A 165 -3.60 0.02 8.13
CA ASP A 165 -4.46 -0.40 9.24
C ASP A 165 -5.23 0.80 9.83
N TYR A 166 -6.53 0.62 10.03
CA TYR A 166 -7.40 1.60 10.69
C TYR A 166 -6.92 1.94 12.11
N LYS A 167 -6.49 0.95 12.90
CA LYS A 167 -6.01 1.16 14.27
C LYS A 167 -4.74 2.00 14.30
N LYS A 168 -3.83 1.77 13.36
CA LYS A 168 -2.62 2.57 13.20
C LYS A 168 -2.98 4.00 12.78
N ALA A 169 -3.84 4.18 11.78
CA ALA A 169 -4.29 5.49 11.33
C ALA A 169 -4.97 6.30 12.46
N GLU A 170 -5.81 5.65 13.28
CA GLU A 170 -6.48 6.27 14.41
C GLU A 170 -5.48 6.74 15.48
N ARG A 171 -4.49 5.89 15.81
CA ARG A 171 -3.44 6.24 16.78
C ARG A 171 -2.66 7.46 16.34
N VAL A 172 -2.23 7.48 15.07
CA VAL A 172 -1.48 8.59 14.48
C VAL A 172 -2.32 9.87 14.43
N LEU A 173 -3.60 9.78 14.05
CA LEU A 173 -4.49 10.93 14.06
C LEU A 173 -4.66 11.53 15.47
N ARG A 174 -4.81 10.68 16.50
CA ARG A 174 -4.89 11.16 17.90
C ARG A 174 -3.62 11.84 18.36
N GLN A 175 -2.46 11.22 18.13
CA GLN A 175 -1.17 11.82 18.45
C GLN A 175 -0.98 13.19 17.78
N TYR A 176 -1.39 13.29 16.51
CA TYR A 176 -1.35 14.56 15.78
C TYR A 176 -2.28 15.61 16.39
N VAL A 177 -3.54 15.26 16.67
CA VAL A 177 -4.52 16.15 17.29
C VAL A 177 -4.05 16.62 18.68
N ASP A 178 -3.47 15.73 19.47
CA ASP A 178 -2.91 16.06 20.79
C ASP A 178 -1.72 17.02 20.67
N GLY A 179 -0.84 16.81 19.68
CA GLY A 179 0.26 17.73 19.38
C GLY A 179 -0.24 19.11 18.96
N VAL A 180 -1.21 19.17 18.05
CA VAL A 180 -1.88 20.42 17.64
C VAL A 180 -2.52 21.12 18.85
N SER A 181 -3.15 20.38 19.76
CA SER A 181 -3.73 20.96 20.98
C SER A 181 -2.68 21.58 21.92
N LYS A 182 -1.49 20.99 22.01
CA LYS A 182 -0.39 21.53 22.82
C LYS A 182 0.19 22.81 22.22
N VAL A 183 0.49 22.79 20.92
CA VAL A 183 1.09 23.93 20.21
C VAL A 183 0.10 25.09 20.06
N SER A 184 -1.19 24.80 19.87
CA SER A 184 -2.23 25.84 19.83
C SER A 184 -2.35 26.59 21.16
N LYS A 185 -2.23 25.90 22.31
CA LYS A 185 -2.23 26.54 23.64
C LYS A 185 -1.00 27.41 23.89
N SER A 186 0.18 27.04 23.40
CA SER A 186 1.39 27.85 23.57
C SER A 186 1.41 29.09 22.70
N LEU A 187 0.73 29.06 21.54
CA LEU A 187 0.68 30.16 20.58
C LEU A 187 -0.62 30.98 20.63
N ASP A 188 -1.48 30.74 21.62
CA ASP A 188 -2.77 31.39 21.82
C ASP A 188 -3.69 31.34 20.58
N VAL A 189 -3.76 30.14 19.97
CA VAL A 189 -4.61 29.85 18.82
C VAL A 189 -5.83 29.06 19.31
N LEU A 190 -7.03 29.53 18.99
CA LEU A 190 -8.26 28.80 19.27
C LEU A 190 -8.31 27.55 18.40
N PHE A 191 -8.51 26.41 19.04
CA PHE A 191 -8.48 25.10 18.42
C PHE A 191 -9.79 24.34 18.69
N SER A 192 -10.39 23.80 17.63
CA SER A 192 -11.47 22.82 17.71
C SER A 192 -11.28 21.72 16.68
N PHE A 193 -11.57 20.48 17.06
CA PHE A 193 -11.48 19.31 16.17
C PHE A 193 -12.83 18.65 16.00
N THR A 194 -13.23 18.44 14.75
CA THR A 194 -14.43 17.69 14.39
C THR A 194 -14.03 16.52 13.50
N ARG A 195 -14.39 15.31 13.92
CA ARG A 195 -14.14 14.10 13.13
C ARG A 195 -15.13 14.02 11.97
N GLU A 196 -14.63 13.81 10.75
CA GLU A 196 -15.50 13.42 9.64
C GLU A 196 -15.82 11.93 9.77
N ARG A 197 -17.10 11.58 9.90
CA ARG A 197 -17.53 10.18 9.83
C ARG A 197 -17.45 9.75 8.37
N THR A 198 -16.44 8.95 8.03
CA THR A 198 -16.41 8.23 6.77
C THR A 198 -17.57 7.23 6.77
N ARG A 199 -18.52 7.39 5.84
CA ARG A 199 -19.60 6.43 5.59
C ARG A 199 -19.05 5.17 4.91
#